data_AF-A0A1Y3BQY4-F1
#
_entry.id   AF-A0A1Y3BQY4-F1
#
_cell.length_a   1.000
_cell.length_b   1.000
_cell.length_c   1.000
_cell.angle_alpha   90.00
_cell.angle_beta   90.00
_cell.angle_gamma   90.00
#
_symmetry.space_group_name_H-M   'P 1'
#
loop_
_entity.id
_entity.type
_entity.pdbx_description
1 polymer ?
#
loop_
_entity_poly.entity_id
_entity_poly.type
_entity_poly.pdbx_seq_one_letter_code
_entity_poly.pdbx_strand_id
1 'polypeptide(L)'
;MAIQLKGNHMWILDGETNDVVERFPVAFIQQPTSFNDQNHIYNNILIFTVQLPNENQGELHIFQCVSHDAINVVDDIYHWMRHYGIQVVN
;
A
#
# COMPACT_ATOMS: atom_id res chain seq x y z
N MET A 1 -7.71 9.74 -4.62
CA MET A 1 -6.81 8.66 -5.08
C MET A 1 -7.45 7.30 -4.84
N ALA A 2 -7.14 6.30 -5.65
CA ALA A 2 -7.56 4.92 -5.48
C ALA A 2 -6.36 3.97 -5.61
N ILE A 3 -6.36 2.87 -4.85
CA ILE A 3 -5.33 1.82 -4.93
C ILE A 3 -5.89 0.62 -5.68
N GLN A 4 -5.16 0.11 -6.67
CA GLN A 4 -5.51 -1.11 -7.40
C GLN A 4 -4.33 -2.07 -7.45
N LEU A 5 -4.58 -3.35 -7.11
CA LEU A 5 -3.59 -4.43 -7.23
C LEU A 5 -3.78 -5.10 -8.61
N LYS A 6 -2.88 -4.82 -9.55
CA LYS A 6 -2.96 -5.29 -10.95
C LYS A 6 -1.72 -6.08 -11.33
N GLY A 7 -1.91 -7.38 -11.56
CA GLY A 7 -0.77 -8.25 -11.82
C GLY A 7 0.22 -8.16 -10.65
N ASN A 8 1.52 -8.03 -10.96
CA ASN A 8 2.59 -7.85 -9.98
C ASN A 8 2.85 -6.37 -9.64
N HIS A 9 1.92 -5.45 -9.89
CA HIS A 9 2.05 -4.03 -9.55
C HIS A 9 0.88 -3.49 -8.71
N MET A 10 1.18 -2.61 -7.76
CA MET A 10 0.22 -1.71 -7.12
C MET A 10 0.15 -0.41 -7.93
N TRP A 11 -1.04 0.03 -8.25
CA TRP A 11 -1.29 1.26 -9.01
C TRP A 11 -2.00 2.25 -8.11
N ILE A 12 -1.46 3.46 -8.01
CA ILE A 12 -2.12 4.60 -7.38
C ILE A 12 -2.74 5.43 -8.50
N LEU A 13 -4.06 5.58 -8.45
CA LEU A 13 -4.84 6.30 -9.45
C LEU A 13 -5.35 7.62 -8.88
N ASP A 14 -5.47 8.63 -9.72
CA ASP A 14 -6.23 9.82 -9.39
C ASP A 14 -7.71 9.46 -9.19
N GLY A 15 -8.35 10.12 -8.22
CA GLY A 15 -9.74 9.79 -7.85
C GLY A 15 -10.79 10.31 -8.83
N GLU A 16 -10.45 11.32 -9.62
CA GLU A 16 -11.39 12.00 -10.53
C GLU A 16 -11.15 11.57 -11.97
N THR A 17 -9.89 11.54 -12.41
CA THR A 17 -9.54 11.24 -13.81
C THR A 17 -9.25 9.76 -14.07
N ASN A 18 -8.97 8.98 -13.01
CA ASN A 18 -8.40 7.62 -13.09
C ASN A 18 -7.02 7.54 -13.76
N ASP A 19 -6.32 8.68 -13.89
CA ASP A 19 -4.95 8.67 -14.39
C ASP A 19 -4.02 7.95 -13.40
N VAL A 20 -3.01 7.29 -13.93
CA VAL A 20 -2.00 6.62 -13.12
C VAL A 20 -1.05 7.67 -12.54
N VAL A 21 -1.10 7.84 -11.23
CA VAL A 21 -0.20 8.72 -10.48
C VAL A 21 1.12 8.00 -10.23
N GLU A 22 1.06 6.79 -9.67
CA GLU A 22 2.24 5.99 -9.30
C GLU A 22 2.02 4.49 -9.57
N ARG A 23 3.14 3.78 -9.78
CA ARG A 23 3.15 2.32 -9.96
C ARG A 23 4.32 1.71 -9.20
N PHE A 24 4.01 0.76 -8.34
CA PHE A 24 5.00 0.07 -7.53
C PHE A 24 5.01 -1.42 -7.85
N PRO A 25 6.14 -1.98 -8.30
CA PRO A 25 6.30 -3.42 -8.38
C PRO A 25 6.18 -4.05 -6.99
N VAL A 26 5.47 -5.18 -6.89
CA VAL A 26 5.23 -5.89 -5.63
C VAL A 26 6.51 -6.21 -4.86
N ALA A 27 7.63 -6.42 -5.56
CA ALA A 27 8.91 -6.78 -4.98
C ALA A 27 9.57 -5.65 -4.16
N PHE A 28 9.11 -4.41 -4.33
CA PHE A 28 9.70 -3.23 -3.69
C PHE A 28 8.81 -2.65 -2.58
N ILE A 29 7.59 -3.15 -2.43
CA ILE A 29 6.69 -2.77 -1.34
C ILE A 29 7.08 -3.56 -0.09
N GLN A 30 7.23 -2.84 1.03
CA GLN A 30 7.65 -3.41 2.30
C GLN A 30 6.73 -2.92 3.44
N GLN A 31 6.58 -3.79 4.45
CA GLN A 31 5.90 -3.51 5.72
C GLN A 31 4.52 -2.83 5.62
N PRO A 32 3.56 -3.32 4.79
CA PRO A 32 2.18 -2.84 4.83
C PRO A 32 1.62 -2.92 6.26
N THR A 33 1.24 -1.79 6.81
CA THR A 33 0.81 -1.66 8.21
C THR A 33 -0.44 -0.80 8.27
N SER A 34 -1.43 -1.23 9.05
CA SER A 34 -2.63 -0.44 9.31
C SER A 34 -2.52 0.21 10.67
N PHE A 35 -2.89 1.48 10.77
CA PHE A 35 -3.02 2.18 12.04
C PHE A 35 -4.48 2.61 12.25
N ASN A 36 -5.05 2.13 13.35
CA ASN A 36 -6.43 2.37 13.76
C ASN A 36 -6.46 2.76 15.23
N ASP A 37 -6.47 4.07 15.51
CA ASP A 37 -6.71 4.58 16.86
C ASP A 37 -8.10 5.23 16.92
N GLN A 38 -9.02 4.63 17.68
CA GLN A 38 -10.40 5.10 17.83
C GLN A 38 -10.49 6.50 18.47
N ASN A 39 -9.44 6.93 19.17
CA ASN A 39 -9.41 8.21 19.88
C ASN A 39 -8.63 9.31 19.13
N HIS A 40 -8.06 8.99 17.97
CA HIS A 40 -7.29 9.93 17.17
C HIS A 40 -8.01 10.25 15.86
N ILE A 41 -7.90 11.50 15.39
CA ILE A 41 -8.37 11.89 14.04
C ILE A 41 -7.63 11.15 12.92
N TYR A 42 -6.49 10.54 13.25
CA TYR A 42 -5.70 9.70 12.37
C TYR A 42 -6.08 8.25 12.62
N ASN A 43 -7.29 7.89 12.20
CA ASN A 43 -7.74 6.51 12.16
C ASN A 43 -7.80 6.04 10.71
N ASN A 44 -7.87 4.72 10.53
CA ASN A 44 -7.99 4.10 9.23
C ASN A 44 -6.84 4.43 8.27
N ILE A 45 -5.61 4.39 8.78
CA ILE A 45 -4.42 4.74 8.00
C ILE A 45 -3.74 3.47 7.48
N LEU A 46 -3.44 3.43 6.18
CA LEU A 46 -2.53 2.48 5.54
C LEU A 46 -1.14 3.12 5.43
N ILE A 47 -0.12 2.37 5.81
CA ILE A 47 1.29 2.76 5.71
C ILE A 47 2.04 1.64 5.00
N PHE A 48 2.93 1.97 4.07
CA PHE A 48 3.92 1.04 3.53
C PHE A 48 5.14 1.81 3.07
N THR A 49 6.27 1.10 2.94
CA THR A 49 7.48 1.65 2.36
C THR A 49 7.73 1.07 0.98
N VAL A 50 8.32 1.88 0.10
CA VAL A 50 8.81 1.44 -1.21
C VAL A 50 10.32 1.65 -1.24
N GLN A 51 11.08 0.62 -1.60
CA GLN A 51 12.53 0.73 -1.73
C GLN A 51 13.00 0.18 -3.07
N LEU A 52 13.39 1.06 -3.97
CA LEU A 52 13.94 0.68 -5.26
C LEU A 52 15.44 0.35 -5.13
N PRO A 53 16.00 -0.55 -5.96
CA PRO A 53 17.40 -0.99 -5.86
C PRO A 53 18.42 0.14 -6.01
N ASN A 54 18.05 1.22 -6.68
CA ASN A 54 18.91 2.36 -6.99
C ASN A 54 18.79 3.49 -5.98
N GLU A 55 17.96 3.33 -4.94
CA GLU A 55 17.66 4.36 -3.96
C GLU A 55 18.23 4.00 -2.58
N ASN A 56 18.99 4.93 -2.01
CA ASN A 56 19.62 4.73 -0.71
C ASN A 56 18.64 4.84 0.46
N GLN A 57 17.45 5.39 0.24
CA GLN A 57 16.42 5.59 1.24
C GLN A 57 15.09 5.08 0.68
N GLY A 58 14.34 4.35 1.50
CA GLY A 58 12.98 3.95 1.15
C GLY A 58 12.01 5.12 1.32
N GLU A 59 11.02 5.19 0.45
CA GLU A 59 9.94 6.17 0.50
C GLU A 59 8.80 5.64 1.38
N LEU A 60 8.30 6.47 2.29
CA LEU A 60 7.18 6.13 3.16
C LEU A 60 5.88 6.68 2.55
N HIS A 61 4.96 5.79 2.21
CA HIS A 61 3.64 6.15 1.72
C HIS A 61 2.61 6.01 2.83
N ILE A 62 1.84 7.07 3.06
CA ILE A 62 0.79 7.14 4.08
C ILE A 62 -0.52 7.52 3.40
N PHE A 63 -1.54 6.68 3.54
CA PHE A 63 -2.87 6.93 3.00
C PHE A 63 -3.92 6.79 4.10
N GLN A 64 -4.86 7.72 4.17
CA GLN A 64 -6.09 7.52 4.95
C GLN A 64 -7.12 6.81 4.08
N CYS A 65 -7.53 5.61 4.50
CA CYS A 65 -8.56 4.86 3.85
C CYS A 65 -9.93 5.48 4.15
N VAL A 66 -10.71 5.73 3.09
CA VAL A 66 -12.05 6.36 3.19
C VAL A 66 -13.20 5.41 2.85
N SER A 67 -12.93 4.39 2.04
CA SER A 67 -13.95 3.47 1.52
C SER A 67 -13.91 2.06 2.14
N HIS A 68 -12.76 1.67 2.70
CA HIS A 68 -12.52 0.35 3.28
C HIS A 68 -11.71 0.49 4.56
N ASP A 69 -11.75 -0.52 5.43
CA ASP A 69 -10.89 -0.55 6.62
C ASP A 69 -9.45 -0.84 6.22
N ALA A 70 -8.51 -0.03 6.70
CA ALA A 70 -7.09 -0.12 6.40
C ALA A 70 -6.50 -1.48 6.79
N ILE A 71 -7.04 -2.13 7.83
CA ILE A 71 -6.64 -3.48 8.23
C ILE A 71 -6.95 -4.51 7.14
N ASN A 72 -8.15 -4.43 6.53
CA ASN A 72 -8.54 -5.32 5.44
C ASN A 72 -7.69 -5.04 4.18
N VAL A 73 -7.40 -3.76 3.91
CA VAL A 73 -6.52 -3.38 2.80
C VAL A 73 -5.10 -3.94 2.98
N VAL A 74 -4.56 -3.90 4.19
CA VAL A 74 -3.25 -4.50 4.51
C VAL A 74 -3.28 -6.01 4.32
N ASP A 75 -4.33 -6.69 4.78
CA ASP A 75 -4.50 -8.11 4.57
C ASP A 75 -4.55 -8.45 3.07
N ASP A 76 -5.30 -7.70 2.26
CA ASP A 76 -5.37 -7.88 0.81
C ASP A 76 -3.99 -7.71 0.15
N ILE A 77 -3.23 -6.69 0.56
CA ILE A 77 -1.86 -6.48 0.08
C ILE A 77 -0.97 -7.67 0.43
N TYR A 78 -1.06 -8.22 1.65
CA TYR A 78 -0.27 -9.39 2.03
C TYR A 78 -0.64 -10.65 1.27
N HIS A 79 -1.93 -10.91 1.05
CA HIS A 79 -2.37 -12.03 0.20
C HIS A 79 -1.84 -11.89 -1.22
N TRP A 80 -1.91 -10.67 -1.77
CA TRP A 80 -1.37 -10.35 -3.08
C TRP A 80 0.15 -10.54 -3.15
N MET A 81 0.92 -10.04 -2.18
CA MET A 81 2.38 -10.22 -2.12
C MET A 81 2.78 -11.70 -2.07
N ARG A 82 2.09 -12.51 -1.25
CA ARG A 82 2.32 -13.97 -1.17
C ARG A 82 2.03 -14.67 -2.49
N HIS A 83 0.98 -14.27 -3.20
CA HIS A 83 0.66 -14.82 -4.53
C HIS A 83 1.81 -14.63 -5.54
N TYR A 84 2.55 -13.53 -5.45
CA TYR A 84 3.72 -13.25 -6.28
C TYR A 84 5.04 -13.76 -5.69
N GLY A 85 5.00 -14.63 -4.68
CA GLY A 85 6.19 -15.29 -4.12
C GLY A 85 7.06 -14.39 -3.24
N ILE A 86 6.56 -13.24 -2.79
CA ILE A 86 7.29 -12.37 -1.88
C ILE A 86 7.14 -12.91 -0.45
N GLN A 87 8.27 -13.03 0.25
CA GLN A 87 8.25 -13.41 1.66
C GLN A 87 7.70 -12.26 2.49
N VAL A 88 6.56 -12.52 3.14
CA VAL A 88 5.95 -11.60 4.09
C VAL A 88 6.46 -11.95 5.47
N VAL A 89 7.18 -11.01 6.11
CA VAL A 89 7.65 -11.18 7.48
C VAL A 89 6.52 -10.71 8.41
N ASN A 90 6.09 -11.60 9.31
CA ASN A 90 5.06 -11.32 10.32
C ASN A 90 5.58 -10.44 11.45
#